data_AF-A0A5B7HIQ1-F1
#
_entry.id   AF-A0A5B7HIQ1-F1
#
_cell.length_a   1.000
_cell.length_b   1.000
_cell.length_c   1.000
_cell.angle_alpha   90.00
_cell.angle_beta   90.00
_cell.angle_gamma   90.00
#
_symmetry.space_group_name_H-M   'P 1'
#
loop_
_entity.id
_entity.type
_entity.pdbx_description
1 polymer ?
#
loop_
_entity_poly.entity_id
_entity_poly.type
_entity_poly.pdbx_seq_one_letter_code
_entity_poly.pdbx_strand_id
1 'polypeptide(L)' 'MGEITTSSLPHWTYTHVRDRRAQTLLARLRIGHTYLTQRFLLTRDPQIYCDNCLVSLTVRHLLVECPSLIELRHRYF' A
#
# COMPACT_ATOMS: atom_id res chain seq x y z
N MET A 1 27.52 -14.37 -0.04
CA MET A 1 26.27 -15.16 -0.09
C MET A 1 25.24 -14.40 0.71
N GLY A 2 24.31 -13.71 0.05
CA GLY A 2 23.27 -12.91 0.71
C GLY A 2 22.04 -13.77 0.91
N GLU A 3 21.68 -14.04 2.15
CA GLU A 3 20.48 -14.80 2.48
C GLU A 3 19.26 -13.97 2.05
N ILE A 4 18.51 -14.50 1.10
CA ILE A 4 17.21 -13.95 0.72
C ILE A 4 16.28 -14.34 1.87
N THR A 5 16.02 -13.41 2.79
CA THR A 5 14.97 -13.56 3.78
C THR A 5 13.63 -13.64 3.05
N THR A 6 13.19 -14.85 2.72
CA THR A 6 11.83 -15.13 2.27
C THR A 6 10.90 -14.85 3.45
N SER A 7 10.46 -13.60 3.57
CA SER A 7 9.39 -13.23 4.48
C SER A 7 8.17 -14.06 4.11
N SER A 8 7.77 -14.95 5.01
CA SER A 8 6.58 -15.78 4.85
C SER A 8 5.36 -14.87 4.78
N LEU A 9 4.88 -14.65 3.55
CA LEU A 9 3.65 -13.91 3.33
C LEU A 9 2.49 -14.71 3.95
N PRO A 10 1.65 -14.11 4.79
CA PRO A 10 0.50 -14.81 5.37
C PRO A 10 -0.40 -15.34 4.26
N HIS A 11 -0.88 -16.58 4.43
CA HIS A 11 -1.81 -17.21 3.49
C HIS A 11 -3.13 -16.43 3.47
N TRP A 12 -3.41 -15.75 2.36
CA TRP A 12 -4.62 -14.95 2.20
C TRP A 12 -5.78 -15.78 1.67
N THR A 13 -6.79 -16.01 2.52
CA THR A 13 -8.06 -16.64 2.15
C THR A 13 -8.99 -15.62 1.47
N TYR A 14 -8.67 -15.18 0.26
CA TYR A 14 -9.57 -14.36 -0.57
C TYR A 14 -10.61 -15.25 -1.26
N THR A 15 -11.44 -15.94 -0.50
CA THR A 15 -12.39 -16.93 -1.02
C THR A 15 -13.61 -16.31 -1.70
N HIS A 16 -13.89 -15.01 -1.50
CA HIS A 16 -15.14 -14.37 -1.92
C HIS A 16 -15.05 -13.40 -3.11
N VAL A 17 -13.87 -12.90 -3.50
CA VAL A 17 -13.76 -12.01 -4.67
C VAL A 17 -13.50 -12.86 -5.90
N ARG A 18 -14.55 -13.13 -6.69
CA ARG A 18 -14.43 -13.94 -7.93
C ARG A 18 -13.80 -13.17 -9.10
N ASP A 19 -13.75 -11.85 -9.03
CA ASP A 19 -13.14 -11.02 -10.06
C ASP A 19 -11.61 -10.97 -9.93
N ARG A 20 -10.91 -11.53 -10.93
CA ARG A 20 -9.45 -11.53 -11.04
C ARG A 20 -8.86 -10.12 -11.01
N ARG A 21 -9.55 -9.14 -11.59
CA ARG A 21 -9.09 -7.75 -11.62
C ARG A 21 -9.08 -7.16 -10.22
N ALA A 22 -10.18 -7.30 -9.48
CA ALA A 22 -10.27 -6.88 -8.08
C ALA A 22 -9.20 -7.56 -7.20
N GLN A 23 -8.98 -8.88 -7.34
CA GLN A 23 -7.91 -9.58 -6.61
C GLN A 23 -6.52 -8.98 -6.88
N THR A 24 -6.21 -8.71 -8.15
CA THR A 24 -4.93 -8.10 -8.56
C THR A 24 -4.76 -6.71 -7.95
N LEU A 25 -5.82 -5.92 -7.97
CA LEU A 25 -5.82 -4.56 -7.42
C LEU A 25 -5.59 -4.60 -5.90
N LEU A 26 -6.30 -5.47 -5.18
CA LEU A 26 -6.15 -5.67 -3.74
C LEU A 26 -4.74 -6.16 -3.36
N ALA A 27 -4.19 -7.10 -4.13
CA ALA A 27 -2.82 -7.56 -3.95
C ALA A 27 -1.83 -6.40 -4.07
N ARG A 28 -1.92 -5.59 -5.15
CA ARG A 28 -1.06 -4.41 -5.37
C ARG A 28 -1.18 -3.40 -4.24
N LEU A 29 -2.41 -3.06 -3.80
CA LEU A 29 -2.61 -2.13 -2.69
C LEU A 29 -1.96 -2.63 -1.40
N ARG A 30 -2.08 -3.93 -1.09
CA ARG A 30 -1.50 -4.52 0.12
C ARG A 30 0.00 -4.45 0.18
N ILE A 31 0.68 -4.78 -0.92
CA ILE A 31 2.15 -4.69 -1.00
C ILE A 31 2.64 -3.25 -1.22
N GLY A 32 1.73 -2.26 -1.28
CA GLY A 32 2.09 -0.87 -1.49
C GLY A 32 2.50 -0.55 -2.93
N HIS A 33 2.17 -1.41 -3.90
CA HIS A 33 2.54 -1.27 -5.31
C HIS A 33 1.65 -0.28 -6.07
N THR A 34 1.72 0.99 -5.70
CA THR A 34 1.12 2.11 -6.43
C THR A 34 2.20 3.07 -6.89
N TYR A 35 1.99 3.74 -8.03
CA TYR A 35 2.97 4.70 -8.55
C TYR A 35 3.30 5.78 -7.51
N LEU A 36 2.29 6.33 -6.83
CA LEU A 36 2.49 7.37 -5.82
C LEU A 36 3.44 6.92 -4.71
N THR A 37 3.26 5.72 -4.17
CA THR A 37 4.03 5.25 -3.00
C THR A 37 5.34 4.55 -3.38
N GLN A 38 5.50 4.10 -4.62
CA GLN A 38 6.69 3.37 -5.07
C GLN A 38 7.58 4.10 -6.08
N ARG A 39 7.16 5.24 -6.65
CA ARG A 39 7.96 5.92 -7.68
C ARG A 39 9.41 6.15 -7.25
N PHE A 40 9.62 6.44 -5.96
CA PHE A 40 10.94 6.72 -5.39
C PHE A 40 11.93 5.55 -5.59
N LEU A 41 11.44 4.31 -5.61
CA LEU A 41 12.27 3.12 -5.92
C LEU A 41 12.61 3.02 -7.41
N LEU A 42 11.71 3.47 -8.28
CA LEU A 42 11.88 3.39 -9.73
C LEU A 42 12.78 4.49 -10.27
N THR A 43 12.64 5.70 -9.74
CA THR A 43 13.37 6.90 -10.19
C THR A 43 14.60 7.20 -9.34
N ARG A 44 14.78 6.49 -8.21
CA ARG A 44 15.78 6.81 -7.17
C ARG A 44 15.60 8.20 -6.56
N ASP A 45 14.40 8.76 -6.66
CA ASP A 45 14.02 9.99 -5.98
C ASP A 45 13.94 9.77 -4.46
N PRO A 46 13.97 10.85 -3.66
CA PRO A 46 13.70 10.76 -2.23
C PRO A 46 12.29 10.19 -1.95
N GLN A 47 12.18 9.43 -0.86
CA GLN A 47 10.90 8.93 -0.40
C GLN A 47 9.95 10.09 -0.08
N ILE A 48 8.69 9.94 -0.48
CA ILE A 48 7.67 10.96 -0.27
C ILE A 48 7.13 10.82 1.16
N TYR A 49 6.82 11.97 1.77
CA TYR A 49 6.21 12.06 3.09
C TYR A 49 4.79 12.58 2.97
N CYS A 50 3.95 12.22 3.94
CA CYS A 50 2.66 12.88 4.10
C CYS A 50 2.88 14.29 4.66
N ASP A 51 2.34 15.31 3.99
CA ASP A 51 2.52 16.71 4.38
C ASP A 51 2.03 17.02 5.80
N ASN A 52 0.96 16.34 6.24
CA ASN A 52 0.34 16.59 7.55
C ASN A 52 0.93 15.73 8.67
N CYS A 53 1.38 14.51 8.35
CA CYS A 53 1.83 13.55 9.36
C CYS A 53 3.35 13.45 9.46
N LEU A 54 4.09 13.95 8.47
CA LEU A 54 5.55 13.87 8.35
C LEU A 54 6.13 12.45 8.45
N VAL A 55 5.29 11.43 8.19
CA VAL A 55 5.70 10.03 8.06
C VAL A 55 5.78 9.64 6.60
N SER A 56 6.45 8.52 6.31
CA SER A 56 6.57 8.01 4.95
C SER A 56 5.19 7.73 4.33
N LEU A 57 5.02 8.19 3.09
CA LEU A 57 3.76 8.03 2.36
C LEU A 57 3.65 6.58 1.87
N THR A 58 2.77 5.81 2.52
CA THR A 58 2.49 4.41 2.15
C THR A 58 1.01 4.20 1.86
N VAL A 59 0.66 3.10 1.17
CA VAL A 59 -0.75 2.76 0.90
C VAL A 59 -1.50 2.51 2.21
N ARG A 60 -0.86 1.86 3.19
CA ARG A 60 -1.42 1.67 4.53
C ARG A 60 -1.69 3.01 5.22
N HIS A 61 -0.75 3.95 5.11
CA HIS A 61 -0.93 5.28 5.67
C HIS A 61 -2.16 5.96 5.06
N LEU A 62 -2.29 5.97 3.74
CA LEU A 62 -3.43 6.59 3.05
C LEU A 62 -4.77 5.93 3.42
N LEU A 63 -4.84 4.60 3.34
CA LEU A 63 -6.09 3.85 3.47
C LEU A 63 -6.51 3.57 4.91
N VAL A 64 -5.63 3.69 5.90
CA VAL A 64 -5.92 3.27 7.29
C VAL A 64 -5.52 4.32 8.32
N GLU A 65 -4.32 4.89 8.22
CA GLU A 65 -3.71 5.59 9.37
C GLU A 65 -3.84 7.11 9.29
N CYS A 66 -3.82 7.71 8.09
CA CYS A 66 -3.71 9.15 7.91
C CYS A 66 -4.94 9.87 8.49
N PRO A 67 -4.80 10.70 9.54
CA PRO A 67 -5.92 11.41 10.14
C PRO A 67 -6.56 12.42 9.17
N SER A 68 -5.74 13.06 8.32
CA SER A 68 -6.21 14.04 7.34
C SER A 68 -7.14 13.46 6.27
N LEU A 69 -7.17 12.13 6.13
CA LEU A 69 -8.02 11.43 5.17
C LEU A 69 -9.24 10.78 5.82
N ILE A 70 -9.50 11.02 7.10
CA ILE A 70 -10.60 10.36 7.84
C ILE A 70 -11.96 10.61 7.18
N GLU A 71 -12.29 11.87 6.85
CA GLU A 71 -13.55 12.25 6.20
C GLU A 71 -13.72 11.62 4.82
N LEU A 72 -12.62 11.51 4.06
CA LEU A 72 -12.63 10.86 2.76
C LEU A 72 -12.86 9.35 2.89
N ARG A 73 -12.25 8.71 3.90
CA ARG A 73 -12.48 7.29 4.16
C ARG A 73 -13.93 7.03 4.56
N HIS A 74 -14.50 7.82 5.47
CA HIS A 74 -15.91 7.68 5.84
C HIS A 74 -16.88 7.88 4.68
N ARG A 75 -16.52 8.69 3.68
CA ARG A 75 -17.38 8.93 2.51
C ARG A 75 -17.35 7.78 1.49
N TYR A 76 -16.20 7.14 1.31
CA TYR A 76 -15.98 6.24 0.17
C TYR A 76 -15.70 4.78 0.56
N PHE A 77 -15.43 4.48 1.83
CA PHE A 77 -15.17 3.15 2.36
C PHE A 77 -16.15 2.81 3.48
#